data_AF-A0A6P1Q6M7-F1
#
_entry.id   AF-A0A6P1Q6M7-F1
#
_cell.length_a   1.000
_cell.length_b   1.000
_cell.length_c   1.000
_cell.angle_alpha   90.00
_cell.angle_beta   90.00
_cell.angle_gamma   90.00
#
_symmetry.space_group_name_H-M   'P 1'
#
loop_
_entity.id
_entity.type
_entity.pdbx_description
1 polymer ?
#
loop_
_entity_poly.entity_id
_entity_poly.type
_entity_poly.pdbx_seq_one_letter_code
_entity_poly.pdbx_strand_id
1 'polypeptide(L)'
;MSTIRRKILFNLNPENNPADRYVCECLARIAQGDRGRMNRAALLSGFALQRIDPRLPHILAELLTSNTTVDEILQVIRAVLPSEKSREISQSSGKTEPDEPAGDITRKNALNIFGQK
;
A
#
# COMPACT_ATOMS: atom_id res chain seq x y z
N MET A 1 -2.63 1.56 27.05
CA MET A 1 -2.99 1.79 25.64
C MET A 1 -4.13 0.86 25.28
N SER A 2 -5.24 1.41 24.79
CA SER A 2 -6.46 0.66 24.55
C SER A 2 -6.26 -0.42 23.48
N THR A 3 -6.35 -1.69 23.86
CA THR A 3 -6.19 -2.89 23.02
C THR A 3 -7.45 -3.22 22.22
N ILE A 4 -8.16 -2.19 21.74
CA ILE A 4 -9.45 -2.39 21.08
C ILE A 4 -9.23 -2.97 19.68
N ARG A 5 -9.57 -4.26 19.54
CA ARG A 5 -9.67 -4.92 18.24
C ARG A 5 -10.86 -4.32 17.50
N ARG A 6 -10.64 -3.87 16.26
CA ARG A 6 -11.72 -3.44 15.36
C ARG A 6 -12.24 -4.64 14.58
N LYS A 7 -13.55 -4.87 14.63
CA LYS A 7 -14.24 -5.82 13.74
C LYS A 7 -14.47 -5.14 12.39
N ILE A 8 -14.11 -5.85 11.31
CA ILE A 8 -14.36 -5.44 9.92
C ILE A 8 -15.20 -6.56 9.30
N LEU A 9 -16.24 -6.19 8.56
CA LEU A 9 -17.14 -7.12 7.89
C LEU A 9 -17.32 -6.66 6.43
N PHE A 10 -17.22 -7.61 5.51
CA PHE A 10 -17.56 -7.45 4.10
C PHE A 10 -18.21 -8.75 3.63
N ASN A 11 -19.06 -8.63 2.62
CA ASN A 11 -19.75 -9.76 2.00
C ASN A 11 -19.10 -10.06 0.65
N LEU A 12 -18.97 -11.34 0.33
CA LEU A 12 -18.53 -11.82 -0.98
C LEU A 12 -19.74 -12.35 -1.73
N ASN A 13 -19.81 -12.12 -3.04
CA ASN A 13 -20.86 -12.61 -3.92
C ASN A 13 -20.30 -13.58 -4.98
N PRO A 14 -20.04 -14.85 -4.62
CA PRO A 14 -19.38 -15.82 -5.50
C PRO A 14 -20.22 -16.23 -6.72
N GLU A 15 -21.52 -15.95 -6.74
CA GLU A 15 -22.38 -16.25 -7.88
C GLU A 15 -22.13 -15.26 -9.04
N ASN A 16 -21.95 -13.98 -8.69
CA ASN A 16 -21.85 -12.90 -9.69
C ASN A 16 -20.44 -12.33 -9.87
N ASN A 17 -19.52 -12.58 -8.92
CA ASN A 17 -18.16 -12.07 -8.97
C ASN A 17 -17.14 -13.23 -8.99
N PRO A 18 -16.30 -13.37 -10.04
CA PRO A 18 -15.32 -14.44 -10.15
C PRO A 18 -14.18 -14.32 -9.12
N ALA A 19 -13.79 -13.10 -8.72
CA ALA A 19 -12.80 -12.88 -7.66
C ALA A 19 -13.32 -13.38 -6.32
N ASP A 20 -14.57 -13.04 -6.00
CA ASP A 20 -15.25 -13.50 -4.79
C ASP A 20 -15.38 -15.03 -4.76
N ARG A 21 -15.71 -15.63 -5.91
CA ARG A 21 -15.75 -17.09 -6.07
C ARG A 21 -14.40 -17.72 -5.78
N TYR A 22 -13.34 -17.21 -6.40
CA TYR A 22 -11.97 -17.69 -6.18
C TYR A 22 -11.58 -17.59 -4.69
N VAL A 23 -11.85 -16.46 -4.05
CA VAL A 23 -11.57 -16.27 -2.61
C VAL A 23 -12.36 -17.28 -1.75
N CYS A 24 -13.64 -17.50 -2.04
CA CYS A 24 -14.45 -18.50 -1.33
C CYS A 24 -13.88 -19.92 -1.49
N GLU A 25 -13.46 -20.31 -2.70
CA GLU A 25 -12.83 -21.61 -2.96
C GLU A 25 -11.49 -21.76 -2.22
N CYS A 26 -10.67 -20.71 -2.16
CA CYS A 26 -9.43 -20.72 -1.38
C CYS A 26 -9.71 -20.87 0.12
N LEU A 27 -10.68 -20.12 0.66
CA LEU A 27 -11.04 -20.19 2.08
C LEU A 27 -11.61 -21.54 2.48
N ALA A 28 -12.36 -22.21 1.59
CA ALA A 28 -12.88 -23.55 1.82
C ALA A 28 -11.76 -24.57 2.07
N ARG A 29 -10.59 -24.39 1.44
CA ARG A 29 -9.42 -25.28 1.57
C ARG A 29 -8.55 -24.98 2.80
N ILE A 30 -8.75 -23.84 3.46
CA ILE A 30 -8.00 -23.43 4.65
C ILE A 30 -8.73 -23.90 5.92
N ALA A 31 -7.98 -24.47 6.85
CA ALA A 31 -8.49 -24.88 8.16
C ALA A 31 -9.18 -23.71 8.87
N GLN A 32 -10.34 -23.96 9.50
CA GLN A 32 -11.20 -22.91 10.05
C GLN A 32 -10.46 -21.96 11.02
N GLY A 33 -9.59 -22.49 11.89
CA GLY A 33 -8.80 -21.69 12.84
C GLY A 33 -7.81 -20.73 12.20
N ASP A 34 -7.39 -21.00 10.97
CA ASP A 34 -6.38 -20.22 10.25
C ASP A 34 -6.96 -19.19 9.28
N ARG A 35 -8.25 -19.30 8.92
CA ARG A 35 -8.92 -18.37 7.98
C ARG A 35 -8.82 -16.92 8.43
N GLY A 36 -8.95 -16.65 9.73
CA GLY A 36 -8.83 -15.31 10.29
C GLY A 36 -7.42 -14.72 10.10
N ARG A 37 -6.38 -15.55 10.26
CA ARG A 37 -4.98 -15.14 10.02
C ARG A 37 -4.75 -14.82 8.55
N MET A 38 -5.25 -15.68 7.64
CA MET A 38 -5.14 -15.47 6.20
C MET A 38 -5.86 -14.19 5.75
N ASN A 39 -7.12 -14.01 6.15
CA ASN A 39 -7.90 -12.81 5.78
C ASN A 39 -7.27 -11.52 6.28
N ARG A 40 -6.69 -11.53 7.49
CA ARG A 40 -5.96 -10.38 8.01
C ARG A 40 -4.70 -10.11 7.17
N ALA A 41 -3.97 -11.13 6.76
CA ALA A 41 -2.79 -10.96 5.90
C ALA A 41 -3.19 -10.38 4.54
N ALA A 42 -4.23 -10.92 3.90
CA ALA A 42 -4.75 -10.45 2.62
C ALA A 42 -5.21 -8.97 2.68
N LEU A 43 -5.89 -8.58 3.75
CA LEU A 43 -6.29 -7.19 3.98
C LEU A 43 -5.06 -6.26 4.08
N LEU A 44 -4.08 -6.65 4.90
CA LEU A 44 -2.87 -5.85 5.11
C LEU A 44 -2.01 -5.73 3.84
N SER A 45 -1.90 -6.80 3.04
CA SER A 45 -1.19 -6.74 1.75
C SER A 45 -1.90 -5.82 0.76
N GLY A 46 -3.24 -5.81 0.73
CA GLY A 46 -4.01 -4.84 -0.06
C GLY A 46 -3.67 -3.40 0.33
N PHE A 47 -3.63 -3.10 1.63
CA PHE A 47 -3.23 -1.76 2.10
C PHE A 47 -1.75 -1.43 1.85
N ALA A 48 -0.86 -2.43 1.85
CA ALA A 48 0.54 -2.22 1.46
C ALA A 48 0.64 -1.79 -0.02
N LEU A 49 -0.16 -2.40 -0.90
CA LEU A 49 -0.26 -1.98 -2.31
C LEU A 49 -0.89 -0.60 -2.44
N GLN A 50 -1.93 -0.31 -1.67
CA GLN A 50 -2.57 1.03 -1.63
C GLN A 50 -1.58 2.13 -1.26
N ARG A 51 -0.63 1.84 -0.36
CA ARG A 51 0.40 2.79 0.07
C ARG A 51 1.38 3.16 -1.05
N ILE A 52 1.54 2.28 -2.05
CA ILE A 52 2.37 2.48 -3.24
C ILE A 52 1.59 3.28 -4.29
N ASP A 53 0.40 2.81 -4.67
CA ASP A 53 -0.55 3.53 -5.52
C ASP A 53 -1.99 3.13 -5.12
N PRO A 54 -2.90 4.10 -4.89
CA PRO A 54 -4.23 3.83 -4.38
C PRO A 54 -5.12 3.01 -5.32
N ARG A 55 -4.80 2.91 -6.61
CA ARG A 55 -5.57 2.15 -7.61
C ARG A 55 -5.24 0.66 -7.61
N LEU A 56 -4.05 0.28 -7.15
CA LEU A 56 -3.56 -1.11 -7.22
C LEU A 56 -4.50 -2.13 -6.55
N PRO A 57 -5.01 -1.92 -5.31
CA PRO A 57 -5.87 -2.91 -4.68
C PRO A 57 -7.15 -3.17 -5.48
N HIS A 58 -7.72 -2.12 -6.09
CA HIS A 58 -8.94 -2.22 -6.86
C HIS A 58 -8.72 -2.94 -8.19
N ILE A 59 -7.67 -2.58 -8.93
CA ILE A 59 -7.38 -3.21 -10.23
C ILE A 59 -6.98 -4.68 -10.04
N LEU A 60 -6.18 -4.98 -9.01
CA LEU A 60 -5.80 -6.37 -8.72
C LEU A 60 -6.96 -7.21 -8.20
N ALA A 61 -7.90 -6.62 -7.46
CA ALA A 61 -9.12 -7.31 -7.06
C ALA A 61 -10.01 -7.62 -8.28
N GLU A 62 -10.11 -6.70 -9.25
CA GLU A 62 -10.86 -6.91 -10.49
C GLU A 62 -10.21 -7.96 -11.41
N LEU A 63 -8.87 -7.99 -11.45
CA LEU A 63 -8.10 -8.97 -12.22
C LEU A 63 -8.21 -10.40 -11.67
N LEU A 64 -8.51 -10.54 -10.37
CA LEU A 64 -8.42 -11.81 -9.66
C LEU A 64 -9.50 -12.81 -10.11
N THR A 65 -9.05 -13.96 -10.59
CA THR A 65 -9.87 -15.11 -10.98
C THR A 65 -9.06 -16.39 -10.75
N SER A 66 -9.68 -17.56 -10.95
CA SER A 66 -8.99 -18.85 -10.89
C SER A 66 -7.88 -19.03 -11.93
N ASN A 67 -7.84 -18.20 -12.97
CA ASN A 67 -6.86 -18.26 -14.05
C ASN A 67 -5.80 -17.17 -13.98
N THR A 68 -5.87 -16.26 -13.00
CA THR A 68 -4.95 -15.13 -12.91
C THR A 68 -3.51 -15.61 -12.79
N THR A 69 -2.67 -15.13 -13.69
CA THR A 69 -1.26 -15.50 -13.79
C THR A 69 -0.37 -14.47 -13.12
N VAL A 70 0.87 -14.88 -12.82
CA VAL A 70 1.91 -13.96 -12.31
C VAL A 70 2.21 -12.86 -13.34
N ASP A 71 2.24 -13.19 -14.62
CA ASP A 71 2.56 -12.24 -15.68
C ASP A 71 1.52 -11.13 -15.81
N GLU A 72 0.22 -11.46 -15.72
CA GLU A 72 -0.86 -10.47 -15.72
C GLU A 72 -0.77 -9.53 -14.51
N ILE A 73 -0.50 -10.07 -13.32
CA ILE A 73 -0.31 -9.27 -12.10
C ILE A 73 0.88 -8.31 -12.28
N LEU A 74 2.01 -8.80 -12.78
CA LEU A 74 3.20 -7.98 -13.00
C LEU A 74 2.95 -6.91 -14.07
N GLN A 75 2.21 -7.23 -15.12
CA GLN A 75 1.84 -6.28 -16.17
C GLN A 75 0.97 -5.15 -15.60
N VAL A 76 -0.05 -5.47 -14.79
CA VAL A 76 -0.88 -4.46 -14.11
C VAL A 76 -0.04 -3.58 -13.19
N ILE A 77 0.83 -4.18 -12.37
CA ILE A 77 1.69 -3.41 -11.45
C ILE A 77 2.59 -2.46 -12.26
N ARG A 78 3.25 -2.95 -13.31
CA ARG A 78 4.11 -2.12 -14.18
C ARG A 78 3.35 -1.01 -14.91
N ALA A 79 2.08 -1.23 -15.27
CA ALA A 79 1.26 -0.24 -15.94
C ALA A 79 0.77 0.87 -14.99
N VAL A 80 0.53 0.54 -13.73
CA VAL A 80 0.06 1.50 -12.71
C VAL A 80 1.23 2.31 -12.14
N LEU A 81 2.37 1.67 -11.92
CA LEU A 81 3.55 2.34 -11.38
C LEU A 81 4.19 3.22 -12.46
N PRO A 82 4.58 4.46 -12.12
CA PRO A 82 5.36 5.27 -13.05
C PRO A 82 6.67 4.53 -13.35
N SER A 83 6.99 4.38 -14.63
CA SER A 83 8.28 3.84 -15.06
C SER A 83 9.41 4.63 -14.39
N GLU A 84 10.41 3.93 -13.83
CA GLU A 84 11.57 4.54 -13.12
C GLU A 84 12.26 5.66 -13.93
N LYS A 85 12.12 5.65 -15.27
CA LYS A 85 12.57 6.72 -16.18
C LYS A 85 12.02 8.12 -15.85
N SER A 86 10.91 8.22 -15.13
CA SER A 86 10.30 9.49 -14.74
C SER A 86 10.84 10.04 -13.42
N ARG A 87 11.51 9.23 -12.58
CA ARG A 87 12.02 9.65 -11.27
C ARG A 87 13.39 10.32 -11.34
N GLU A 88 14.22 9.93 -12.30
CA GLU A 88 15.56 10.52 -12.48
C GLU A 88 15.50 11.95 -13.06
N ILE A 89 14.46 12.30 -13.82
CA ILE A 89 14.30 13.63 -14.44
C ILE A 89 13.93 14.70 -13.40
N SER A 90 13.36 14.31 -12.25
CA SER A 90 12.96 15.27 -11.20
C SER A 90 14.05 15.55 -10.15
N GLN A 91 15.22 14.91 -10.22
CA GLN A 91 16.33 15.15 -9.28
C GLN A 91 17.50 15.96 -9.87
N SER A 92 17.46 16.34 -11.15
CA SER A 92 18.58 17.07 -11.80
C SER A 92 18.31 18.56 -12.13
N SER A 93 17.15 19.12 -11.80
CA SER A 93 16.86 20.54 -12.07
C SER A 93 16.52 21.27 -10.78
N GLY A 94 17.52 21.97 -10.22
CA GLY A 94 17.33 22.86 -9.08
C GLY A 94 18.60 23.26 -8.31
N LYS A 95 19.68 23.62 -9.00
CA LYS A 95 20.71 24.49 -8.40
C LYS A 95 20.44 25.93 -8.83
N THR A 96 19.76 26.70 -7.98
CA THR A 96 19.94 28.15 -7.85
C THR A 96 19.61 28.53 -6.40
N GLU A 97 20.59 29.05 -5.66
CA GLU A 97 20.40 29.69 -4.35
C GLU A 97 19.77 31.11 -4.52
N PRO A 98 19.61 31.92 -3.45
CA PRO A 98 18.48 31.93 -2.51
C PRO A 98 17.79 33.32 -2.43
N ASP A 99 16.54 33.40 -1.96
CA ASP A 99 15.99 34.65 -1.38
C ASP A 99 14.71 34.38 -0.57
N GLU A 100 14.80 34.41 0.76
CA GLU A 100 13.75 34.94 1.66
C GLU A 100 14.28 35.10 3.11
N PRO A 101 13.73 36.05 3.91
CA PRO A 101 14.46 36.75 4.96
C PRO A 101 14.41 36.14 6.37
N ALA A 102 15.49 36.43 7.09
CA ALA A 102 15.65 36.67 8.53
C ALA A 102 14.59 36.16 9.53
N GLY A 103 15.03 35.28 10.44
CA GLY A 103 14.70 35.51 11.85
C GLY A 103 14.64 34.32 12.80
N ASP A 104 14.20 33.13 12.35
CA ASP A 104 13.59 32.21 13.34
C ASP A 104 13.97 30.72 13.27
N ILE A 105 14.75 30.30 12.26
CA ILE A 105 15.13 28.87 12.13
C ILE A 105 16.46 28.58 12.85
N THR A 106 17.40 29.53 12.86
CA THR A 106 18.73 29.34 13.45
C THR A 106 18.71 29.21 14.98
N ARG A 107 17.72 29.81 15.67
CA ARG A 107 17.58 29.70 17.14
C ARG A 107 17.14 28.31 17.60
N LYS A 108 16.30 27.62 16.83
CA LYS A 108 15.78 26.29 17.21
C LYS A 108 16.83 25.18 17.11
N ASN A 109 17.80 25.31 16.20
CA ASN A 109 18.84 24.30 16.03
C ASN A 109 19.99 24.43 17.05
N ALA A 110 20.23 25.63 17.60
CA ALA A 110 21.30 25.88 18.58
C ALA A 110 20.97 25.36 20.00
N LEU A 111 19.70 25.13 20.33
CA LEU A 111 19.26 24.69 21.67
C LEU A 111 19.52 23.19 21.94
N ASN A 112 19.80 22.38 20.90
CA ASN A 112 20.12 20.95 21.07
C ASN A 112 21.62 20.64 21.17
N ILE A 113 22.50 21.65 21.16
CA ILE A 113 23.96 21.45 21.20
C ILE A 113 24.54 21.55 22.64
N PHE A 114 23.86 22.22 23.58
CA PHE A 114 24.37 22.41 24.95
C PHE A 114 23.54 21.71 26.04
N GLY A 115 22.65 20.79 25.68
CA GLY A 115 21.76 20.09 26.60
C GLY A 115 22.07 18.60 26.80
N GLN A 116 23.33 18.25 27.10
CA GLN A 116 23.66 16.97 27.74
C GLN A 116 24.71 17.17 28.84
N LYS A 117 24.25 17.31 30.07
CA LYS A 117 24.70 16.54 31.24
C LYS A 117 23.62 16.57 32.31
#